data_AF-Q1QZL1-F1
#
_entry.id   AF-Q1QZL1-F1
#
_cell.length_a   1.000
_cell.length_b   1.000
_cell.length_c   1.000
_cell.angle_alpha   90.00
_cell.angle_beta   90.00
_cell.angle_gamma   90.00
#
_symmetry.space_group_name_H-M   'P 1'
#
loop_
_entity.id
_entity.type
_entity.pdbx_description
1 polymer ?
#
loop_
_entity_poly.entity_id
_entity_poly.type
_entity_poly.pdbx_seq_one_letter_code
_entity_poly.pdbx_strand_id
1 'polypeptide(L)'
;MHRQHVFVSYEWYCPIAKDSDALLGSVIRGREHGADEIMDGFEVIEPLIGETWVVDGRVAVSPPGDTDALYIRPMLHERGMVPSGTKVLHSLVLDNNVLSDMTQCRRSANIDYLISLLRSKPLELNPTMAMLEQRQGFVGASQALHDFAELLGKRFGAWDAKKNASSFDKALEDAKSGLAENVTLLSGYLPAILYLYHQAGSAEYKLEWLSGLVRSVDLPFLQLPFYLAALLFLAKEEPALFRKKVLVKVRKDTKLMPSLDRQKKSILNLGHDVMLPAAALFPANTQGTMVFPYIATRDYLLQDFLAEVRCGAVVMQQNGGANGAWELNPGGRLHEKLGAAIARCLPHREHPGSETEKSIRRGNLRAFSDSYLEKCVALKHTAPP
;
A
#
# COMPACT_ATOMS: atom_id res chain seq x y z
N MET A 1 25.47 -13.14 12.97
CA MET A 1 24.38 -12.64 13.83
C MET A 1 23.06 -12.89 13.13
N HIS A 2 22.31 -13.89 13.59
CA HIS A 2 21.04 -14.31 13.03
C HIS A 2 19.98 -13.24 13.28
N ARG A 3 19.49 -12.59 12.21
CA ARG A 3 18.41 -11.61 12.25
C ARG A 3 17.11 -12.33 11.94
N GLN A 4 16.33 -12.54 12.99
CA GLN A 4 14.98 -13.08 12.88
C GLN A 4 14.07 -12.00 12.29
N HIS A 5 13.79 -12.13 11.00
CA HIS A 5 12.71 -11.44 10.31
C HIS A 5 11.36 -12.02 10.77
N VAL A 6 10.95 -11.71 12.00
CA VAL A 6 9.61 -12.05 12.49
C VAL A 6 8.72 -10.85 12.25
N PHE A 7 7.93 -10.91 11.18
CA PHE A 7 6.95 -9.91 10.82
C PHE A 7 5.69 -10.18 11.63
N VAL A 8 5.45 -9.35 12.63
CA VAL A 8 4.26 -9.48 13.45
C VAL A 8 3.17 -8.59 12.85
N SER A 9 2.00 -9.17 12.67
CA SER A 9 0.72 -8.52 12.42
C SER A 9 0.43 -7.46 13.48
N TYR A 10 0.21 -6.21 13.06
CA TYR A 10 -0.16 -5.13 13.97
C TYR A 10 -1.49 -4.51 13.61
N GLU A 11 -2.45 -4.80 14.48
CA GLU A 11 -3.75 -4.17 14.58
C GLU A 11 -3.58 -2.77 15.13
N TRP A 12 -4.25 -1.79 14.50
CA TRP A 12 -4.23 -0.44 15.03
C TRP A 12 -5.32 -0.20 16.06
N TYR A 13 -4.84 0.38 17.15
CA TYR A 13 -5.51 1.34 18.01
C TYR A 13 -5.71 2.65 17.23
N CYS A 14 -6.90 3.26 17.27
CA CYS A 14 -7.15 4.56 16.65
C CYS A 14 -7.25 5.63 17.76
N PRO A 15 -6.17 6.35 18.10
CA PRO A 15 -6.24 7.47 19.04
C PRO A 15 -6.81 8.76 18.40
N ILE A 16 -7.03 8.77 17.09
CA ILE A 16 -7.23 9.99 16.27
C ILE A 16 -8.70 10.46 16.26
N ALA A 17 -9.34 10.53 17.42
CA ALA A 17 -10.65 11.19 17.52
C ALA A 17 -10.79 12.14 18.72
N LYS A 18 -9.85 12.14 19.68
CA LYS A 18 -9.89 13.11 20.79
C LYS A 18 -8.60 13.88 21.01
N ASP A 19 -7.43 13.30 20.70
CA ASP A 19 -6.15 13.94 21.04
C ASP A 19 -5.38 14.48 19.84
N SER A 20 -5.72 14.11 18.59
CA SER A 20 -5.10 14.71 17.41
C SER A 20 -5.52 16.16 17.23
N ASP A 21 -6.79 16.50 17.48
CA ASP A 21 -7.25 17.90 17.47
C ASP A 21 -6.73 18.68 18.69
N ALA A 22 -6.34 18.02 19.77
CA ALA A 22 -5.73 18.66 20.93
C ALA A 22 -4.22 18.90 20.73
N LEU A 23 -3.49 17.97 20.11
CA LEU A 23 -2.04 18.09 19.81
C LEU A 23 -1.78 18.93 18.54
N LEU A 24 -2.49 18.71 17.43
CA LEU A 24 -2.40 19.59 16.26
C LEU A 24 -3.10 20.93 16.52
N GLY A 25 -4.20 20.96 17.26
CA GLY A 25 -4.88 22.22 17.61
C GLY A 25 -4.12 23.07 18.62
N SER A 26 -3.30 22.49 19.50
CA SER A 26 -2.38 23.25 20.37
C SER A 26 -1.13 23.72 19.64
N VAL A 27 -0.62 22.95 18.67
CA VAL A 27 0.52 23.35 17.83
C VAL A 27 0.12 24.43 16.81
N ILE A 28 -1.11 24.39 16.27
CA ILE A 28 -1.60 25.41 15.33
C ILE A 28 -2.11 26.67 16.06
N ARG A 29 -2.65 26.57 17.28
CA ARG A 29 -3.01 27.73 18.13
C ARG A 29 -1.85 28.28 18.97
N GLY A 30 -0.74 27.57 19.08
CA GLY A 30 0.46 27.98 19.80
C GLY A 30 1.28 29.10 19.14
N ARG A 31 0.80 29.68 18.03
CA ARG A 31 1.39 30.89 17.43
C ARG A 31 1.24 32.16 18.29
N GLU A 32 0.49 32.09 19.40
CA GLU A 32 0.27 33.24 20.29
C GLU A 32 0.77 33.01 21.73
N HIS A 33 1.86 32.24 21.90
CA HIS A 33 2.89 32.34 22.97
C HIS A 33 3.42 30.94 23.37
N GLY A 34 4.73 30.69 23.14
CA GLY A 34 5.49 29.61 23.79
C GLY A 34 5.89 28.39 22.94
N ALA A 35 5.77 28.42 21.61
CA ALA A 35 6.08 27.25 20.75
C ALA A 35 7.56 27.11 20.32
N ASP A 36 8.43 28.08 20.62
CA ASP A 36 9.80 28.09 20.10
C ASP A 36 10.72 27.05 20.76
N GLU A 37 10.45 26.62 22.00
CA GLU A 37 11.33 25.68 22.72
C GLU A 37 11.16 24.20 22.34
N ILE A 38 10.03 23.80 21.71
CA ILE A 38 9.78 22.40 21.30
C ILE A 38 10.34 22.11 19.89
N MET A 39 10.60 23.14 19.07
CA MET A 39 11.06 22.98 17.69
C MET A 39 12.59 22.83 17.54
N ASP A 40 13.38 23.17 18.55
CA ASP A 40 14.86 23.16 18.48
C ASP A 40 15.48 21.75 18.32
N GLY A 41 14.67 20.69 18.37
CA GLY A 41 15.09 19.30 18.23
C GLY A 41 14.49 18.53 17.06
N PHE A 42 13.74 19.18 16.15
CA PHE A 42 13.08 18.49 15.03
C PHE A 42 13.32 19.17 13.68
N GLU A 43 13.60 18.36 12.65
CA GLU A 43 13.66 18.75 11.25
C GLU A 43 12.36 18.42 10.53
N VAL A 44 11.95 19.34 9.66
CA VAL A 44 10.77 19.17 8.80
C VAL A 44 11.21 18.62 7.44
N ILE A 45 10.66 17.46 7.07
CA ILE A 45 10.92 16.79 5.80
C ILE A 45 9.74 17.00 4.87
N GLU A 46 10.00 17.51 3.67
CA GLU A 46 9.01 17.60 2.60
C GLU A 46 9.21 16.50 1.55
N PRO A 47 8.14 16.08 0.84
CA PRO A 47 8.29 15.25 -0.33
C PRO A 47 9.23 15.90 -1.37
N LEU A 48 10.18 15.13 -1.92
CA LEU A 48 11.08 15.61 -2.99
C LEU A 48 10.34 15.88 -4.31
N ILE A 49 9.22 15.18 -4.49
CA ILE A 49 8.28 15.30 -5.60
C ILE A 49 6.85 15.16 -5.07
N GLY A 50 5.93 15.88 -5.71
CA GLY A 50 4.50 15.70 -5.49
C GLY A 50 3.94 14.50 -6.26
N GLU A 51 2.62 14.37 -6.21
CA GLU A 51 1.87 13.48 -7.08
C GLU A 51 2.19 13.77 -8.55
N THR A 52 2.61 12.76 -9.30
CA THR A 52 3.11 12.91 -10.66
C THR A 52 2.50 11.87 -11.58
N TRP A 53 1.91 12.34 -12.68
CA TRP A 53 1.43 11.51 -13.79
C TRP A 53 2.36 11.68 -14.98
N VAL A 54 2.88 10.59 -15.56
CA VAL A 54 3.82 10.62 -16.67
C VAL A 54 3.24 9.87 -17.87
N VAL A 55 3.11 10.58 -18.99
CA VAL A 55 2.67 10.06 -20.28
C VAL A 55 3.74 10.35 -21.32
N ASP A 56 4.26 9.31 -21.96
CA ASP A 56 5.30 9.39 -22.98
C ASP A 56 6.50 10.28 -22.58
N GLY A 57 6.96 10.10 -21.34
CA GLY A 57 8.10 10.82 -20.75
C GLY A 57 7.81 12.26 -20.31
N ARG A 58 6.56 12.72 -20.39
CA ARG A 58 6.17 14.07 -19.97
C ARG A 58 5.24 14.04 -18.77
N VAL A 59 5.43 14.98 -17.85
CA VAL A 59 4.53 15.18 -16.72
C VAL A 59 3.21 15.76 -17.22
N ALA A 60 2.10 15.09 -16.93
CA ALA A 60 0.77 15.58 -17.22
C ALA A 60 0.31 16.55 -16.12
N VAL A 61 -0.38 17.62 -16.53
CA VAL A 61 -0.90 18.66 -15.62
C VAL A 61 -2.09 18.15 -14.78
N SER A 62 -2.78 17.13 -15.27
CA SER A 62 -3.92 16.50 -14.62
C SER A 62 -3.89 14.98 -14.82
N PRO A 63 -4.67 14.19 -14.05
CA PRO A 63 -4.83 12.76 -14.30
C PRO A 63 -5.18 12.53 -15.78
N PRO A 64 -4.46 11.66 -16.52
CA PRO A 64 -4.48 11.63 -17.98
C PRO A 64 -5.67 10.82 -18.56
N GLY A 65 -6.80 10.81 -17.85
CA GLY A 65 -7.97 10.02 -18.20
C GLY A 65 -7.62 8.55 -18.43
N ASP A 66 -8.11 7.97 -19.52
CA ASP A 66 -7.87 6.57 -19.92
C ASP A 66 -6.49 6.34 -20.57
N THR A 67 -5.56 7.29 -20.53
CA THR A 67 -4.22 7.10 -21.11
C THR A 67 -3.35 6.24 -20.18
N ASP A 68 -2.58 5.31 -20.75
CA ASP A 68 -1.60 4.54 -19.98
C ASP A 68 -0.52 5.49 -19.44
N ALA A 69 -0.48 5.64 -18.13
CA ALA A 69 0.45 6.53 -17.46
C ALA A 69 1.27 5.79 -16.41
N LEU A 70 2.51 6.23 -16.22
CA LEU A 70 3.26 5.95 -15.02
C LEU A 70 2.80 6.95 -13.95
N TYR A 71 2.41 6.43 -12.79
CA TYR A 71 1.98 7.23 -11.65
C TYR A 71 3.02 7.13 -10.54
N ILE A 72 3.44 8.26 -10.00
CA ILE A 72 4.36 8.33 -8.87
C ILE A 72 3.70 9.16 -7.77
N ARG A 73 3.57 8.58 -6.57
CA ARG A 73 2.94 9.26 -5.43
C ARG A 73 3.81 9.16 -4.17
N PRO A 74 4.11 10.28 -3.49
CA PRO A 74 4.60 10.23 -2.11
C PRO A 74 3.49 9.70 -1.20
N MET A 75 3.80 8.73 -0.34
CA MET A 75 2.78 8.16 0.55
C MET A 75 2.56 8.98 1.81
N LEU A 76 3.60 9.69 2.27
CA LEU A 76 3.50 10.66 3.35
C LEU A 76 3.10 12.01 2.76
N HIS A 77 1.94 12.50 3.20
CA HIS A 77 1.33 13.71 2.62
C HIS A 77 1.72 14.99 3.36
N GLU A 78 1.99 14.90 4.66
CA GLU A 78 2.41 16.04 5.46
C GLU A 78 3.92 16.15 5.58
N ARG A 79 4.37 17.34 5.97
CA ARG A 79 5.70 17.61 6.48
C ARG A 79 6.02 16.60 7.59
N GLY A 80 6.88 15.63 7.31
CA GLY A 80 7.33 14.69 8.33
C GLY A 80 8.21 15.42 9.32
N MET A 81 7.85 15.43 10.60
CA MET A 81 8.76 15.91 11.65
C MET A 81 9.62 14.74 12.11
N VAL A 82 10.93 14.88 12.01
CA VAL A 82 11.91 13.91 12.54
C VAL A 82 12.82 14.58 13.55
N PRO A 83 13.33 13.86 14.56
CA PRO A 83 14.38 14.40 15.41
C PRO A 83 15.56 14.90 14.57
N SER A 84 16.12 16.06 14.93
CA SER A 84 17.28 16.65 14.24
C SER A 84 18.43 15.65 14.17
N GLY A 85 19.07 15.54 13.00
CA GLY A 85 20.09 14.53 12.74
C GLY A 85 19.57 13.12 12.39
N THR A 86 18.26 12.91 12.31
CA THR A 86 17.69 11.68 11.73
C THR A 86 18.05 11.59 10.26
N LYS A 87 18.62 10.47 9.83
CA LYS A 87 18.87 10.24 8.41
C LYS A 87 17.55 10.03 7.68
N VAL A 88 17.32 10.75 6.59
CA VAL A 88 16.12 10.59 5.77
C VAL A 88 16.47 9.86 4.49
N LEU A 89 15.76 8.78 4.21
CA LEU A 89 15.91 7.98 3.00
C LEU A 89 14.64 8.12 2.14
N HIS A 90 14.75 8.74 0.97
CA HIS A 90 13.63 8.85 0.04
C HIS A 90 13.60 7.63 -0.90
N SER A 91 12.71 6.67 -0.63
CA SER A 91 12.68 5.37 -1.31
C SER A 91 11.55 5.31 -2.35
N LEU A 92 11.90 5.21 -3.64
CA LEU A 92 10.98 4.99 -4.74
C LEU A 92 10.74 3.49 -4.96
N VAL A 93 9.67 2.98 -4.37
CA VAL A 93 9.21 1.59 -4.50
C VAL A 93 8.58 1.37 -5.86
N LEU A 94 9.05 0.34 -6.56
CA LEU A 94 8.51 -0.08 -7.85
C LEU A 94 7.42 -1.14 -7.67
N ASP A 95 6.27 -0.92 -8.31
CA ASP A 95 5.34 -1.99 -8.70
C ASP A 95 6.00 -2.89 -9.76
N ASN A 96 5.66 -4.17 -9.75
CA ASN A 96 6.09 -5.17 -10.73
C ASN A 96 5.83 -4.75 -12.19
N ASN A 97 4.73 -4.03 -12.48
CA ASN A 97 4.49 -3.52 -13.83
C ASN A 97 5.57 -2.52 -14.29
N VAL A 98 6.04 -1.66 -13.38
CA VAL A 98 7.08 -0.67 -13.67
C VAL A 98 8.44 -1.36 -13.79
N LEU A 99 8.75 -2.29 -12.88
CA LEU A 99 9.98 -3.10 -12.98
C LEU A 99 10.04 -3.87 -14.31
N SER A 100 8.93 -4.48 -14.71
CA SER A 100 8.83 -5.24 -15.97
C SER A 100 9.01 -4.35 -17.20
N ASP A 101 8.50 -3.12 -17.18
CA ASP A 101 8.77 -2.15 -18.25
C ASP A 101 10.26 -1.82 -18.34
N MET A 102 10.88 -1.57 -17.20
CA MET A 102 12.30 -1.26 -17.11
C MET A 102 13.17 -2.39 -17.67
N THR A 103 12.95 -3.64 -17.22
CA THR A 103 13.76 -4.79 -17.65
C THR A 103 13.50 -5.17 -19.12
N GLN A 104 12.27 -5.01 -19.61
CA GLN A 104 11.89 -5.33 -21.00
C GLN A 104 12.04 -4.14 -21.97
N CYS A 105 12.56 -3.00 -21.51
CA CYS A 105 12.69 -1.76 -22.30
C CYS A 105 11.38 -1.30 -22.96
N ARG A 106 10.23 -1.54 -22.31
CA ARG A 106 8.92 -1.06 -22.78
C ARG A 106 8.71 0.38 -22.29
N ARG A 107 8.08 1.22 -23.10
CA ARG A 107 7.80 2.64 -22.74
C ARG A 107 9.06 3.41 -22.37
N SER A 108 10.06 3.36 -23.25
CA SER A 108 11.37 4.00 -23.07
C SER A 108 11.27 5.45 -22.60
N ALA A 109 10.35 6.26 -23.13
CA ALA A 109 10.18 7.65 -22.71
C ALA A 109 9.85 7.80 -21.21
N ASN A 110 9.00 6.93 -20.64
CA ASN A 110 8.68 6.95 -19.21
C ASN A 110 9.87 6.47 -18.36
N ILE A 111 10.65 5.52 -18.88
CA ILE A 111 11.89 5.06 -18.22
C ILE A 111 12.95 6.16 -18.24
N ASP A 112 13.10 6.87 -19.36
CA ASP A 112 14.04 7.98 -19.50
C ASP A 112 13.66 9.13 -18.54
N TYR A 113 12.36 9.38 -18.35
CA TYR A 113 11.87 10.27 -17.30
C TYR A 113 12.29 9.80 -15.90
N LEU A 114 12.04 8.52 -15.54
CA LEU A 114 12.44 7.96 -14.25
C LEU A 114 13.96 8.07 -14.02
N ILE A 115 14.76 7.80 -15.05
CA ILE A 115 16.22 7.95 -15.00
C ILE A 115 16.60 9.40 -14.71
N SER A 116 16.00 10.35 -15.44
CA SER A 116 16.24 11.78 -15.23
C SER A 116 15.85 12.23 -13.81
N LEU A 117 14.71 11.74 -13.31
CA LEU A 117 14.25 12.00 -11.95
C LEU A 117 15.23 11.48 -10.89
N LEU A 118 15.65 10.21 -10.99
CA LEU A 118 16.59 9.59 -10.05
C LEU A 118 18.00 10.23 -10.09
N ARG A 119 18.40 10.82 -11.23
CA ARG A 119 19.67 11.56 -11.34
C ARG A 119 19.58 12.99 -10.78
N SER A 120 18.39 13.58 -10.78
CA SER A 120 18.18 14.98 -10.39
C SER A 120 17.73 15.16 -8.94
N LYS A 121 17.24 14.08 -8.31
CA LYS A 121 16.75 14.07 -6.93
C LYS A 121 17.42 12.94 -6.15
N PRO A 122 17.63 13.08 -4.84
CA PRO A 122 18.18 12.02 -3.99
C PRO A 122 17.11 10.95 -3.67
N LEU A 123 16.49 10.39 -4.71
CA LEU A 123 15.55 9.27 -4.65
C LEU A 123 16.31 7.96 -4.85
N GLU A 124 16.19 7.04 -3.91
CA GLU A 124 16.74 5.69 -4.03
C GLU A 124 15.70 4.77 -4.68
N LEU A 125 16.10 4.10 -5.76
CA LEU A 125 15.27 3.13 -6.44
C LEU A 125 15.16 1.85 -5.60
N ASN A 126 13.94 1.45 -5.27
CA ASN A 126 13.66 0.27 -4.44
C ASN A 126 12.84 -0.77 -5.24
N PRO A 127 13.49 -1.80 -5.81
CA PRO A 127 12.82 -2.86 -6.57
C PRO A 127 12.34 -4.03 -5.71
N THR A 128 12.53 -3.97 -4.38
CA THR A 128 12.40 -5.13 -3.47
C THR A 128 11.05 -5.82 -3.60
N MET A 129 9.96 -5.05 -3.56
CA MET A 129 8.60 -5.57 -3.63
C MET A 129 8.31 -6.27 -4.97
N ALA A 130 8.58 -5.56 -6.08
CA ALA A 130 8.43 -6.12 -7.41
C ALA A 130 9.28 -7.40 -7.64
N MET A 131 10.51 -7.43 -7.12
CA MET A 131 11.39 -8.60 -7.24
C MET A 131 10.89 -9.79 -6.42
N LEU A 132 10.34 -9.55 -5.23
CA LEU A 132 9.73 -10.59 -4.40
C LEU A 132 8.49 -11.18 -5.08
N GLU A 133 7.68 -10.36 -5.73
CA GLU A 133 6.53 -10.82 -6.51
C GLU A 133 6.93 -11.68 -7.71
N GLN A 134 7.94 -11.24 -8.48
CA GLN A 134 8.46 -12.03 -9.61
C GLN A 134 8.99 -13.40 -9.17
N ARG A 135 9.57 -13.50 -7.96
CA ARG A 135 10.06 -14.76 -7.37
C ARG A 135 8.97 -15.77 -7.03
N GLN A 136 7.75 -15.33 -6.72
CA GLN A 136 6.68 -16.26 -6.36
C GLN A 136 6.20 -17.09 -7.56
N GLY A 137 6.40 -16.60 -8.79
CA GLY A 137 5.85 -17.19 -10.01
C GLY A 137 6.86 -17.74 -11.02
N PHE A 138 8.18 -17.64 -10.78
CA PHE A 138 9.17 -17.82 -11.85
C PHE A 138 10.42 -18.62 -11.47
N VAL A 139 10.75 -19.65 -12.26
CA VAL A 139 11.95 -20.51 -12.13
C VAL A 139 13.25 -19.76 -12.51
N GLY A 140 13.17 -18.50 -12.97
CA GLY A 140 14.30 -17.67 -13.40
C GLY A 140 14.46 -16.34 -12.65
N ALA A 141 13.95 -16.21 -11.43
CA ALA A 141 13.96 -14.92 -10.73
C ALA A 141 15.36 -14.36 -10.43
N SER A 142 16.37 -15.23 -10.28
CA SER A 142 17.77 -14.82 -10.19
C SER A 142 18.29 -14.23 -11.52
N GLN A 143 17.79 -14.69 -12.67
CA GLN A 143 18.11 -14.10 -13.98
C GLN A 143 17.48 -12.71 -14.12
N ALA A 144 16.22 -12.53 -13.69
CA ALA A 144 15.56 -11.23 -13.71
C ALA A 144 16.31 -10.18 -12.87
N LEU A 145 16.88 -10.60 -11.73
CA LEU A 145 17.75 -9.74 -10.93
C LEU A 145 19.06 -9.40 -11.64
N HIS A 146 19.67 -10.36 -12.36
CA HIS A 146 20.86 -10.10 -13.16
C HIS A 146 20.58 -9.11 -14.29
N ASP A 147 19.47 -9.29 -15.01
CA ASP A 147 19.04 -8.41 -16.11
C ASP A 147 18.76 -7.00 -15.59
N PHE A 148 18.15 -6.89 -14.40
CA PHE A 148 17.95 -5.61 -13.74
C PHE A 148 19.27 -4.96 -13.31
N ALA A 149 20.20 -5.71 -12.72
CA ALA A 149 21.52 -5.17 -12.37
C ALA A 149 22.31 -4.71 -13.62
N GLU A 150 22.16 -5.42 -14.74
CA GLU A 150 22.72 -5.01 -16.02
C GLU A 150 22.07 -3.74 -16.58
N LEU A 151 20.74 -3.64 -16.48
CA LEU A 151 20.01 -2.42 -16.81
C LEU A 151 20.53 -1.24 -15.98
N LEU A 152 20.72 -1.42 -14.66
CA LEU A 152 21.28 -0.41 -13.77
C LEU A 152 22.68 0.03 -14.22
N GLY A 153 23.55 -0.91 -14.57
CA GLY A 153 24.88 -0.60 -15.13
C GLY A 153 24.78 0.23 -16.42
N LYS A 154 23.98 -0.22 -17.39
CA LYS A 154 23.85 0.43 -18.70
C LYS A 154 23.18 1.79 -18.65
N ARG A 155 22.11 1.93 -17.86
CA ARG A 155 21.24 3.13 -17.85
C ARG A 155 21.60 4.12 -16.75
N PHE A 156 22.16 3.67 -15.63
CA PHE A 156 22.50 4.51 -14.49
C PHE A 156 24.02 4.59 -14.23
N GLY A 157 24.85 3.82 -14.93
CA GLY A 157 26.28 3.72 -14.64
C GLY A 157 26.58 2.93 -13.36
N ALA A 158 25.56 2.32 -12.74
CA ALA A 158 25.64 1.66 -11.44
C ALA A 158 26.12 0.20 -11.57
N TRP A 159 27.31 -0.01 -12.13
CA TRP A 159 27.86 -1.35 -12.37
C TRP A 159 28.14 -2.14 -11.09
N ASP A 160 28.32 -1.45 -9.95
CA ASP A 160 28.44 -2.10 -8.64
C ASP A 160 27.16 -2.87 -8.25
N ALA A 161 26.01 -2.58 -8.87
CA ALA A 161 24.80 -3.39 -8.71
C ALA A 161 25.04 -4.86 -9.10
N LYS A 162 25.89 -5.15 -10.11
CA LYS A 162 26.24 -6.54 -10.47
C LYS A 162 27.03 -7.24 -9.37
N LYS A 163 27.91 -6.51 -8.67
CA LYS A 163 28.68 -7.06 -7.54
C LYS A 163 27.79 -7.35 -6.33
N ASN A 164 26.78 -6.52 -6.11
CA ASN A 164 25.86 -6.63 -4.98
C ASN A 164 24.67 -7.58 -5.27
N ALA A 165 24.50 -8.04 -6.51
CA ALA A 165 23.34 -8.84 -6.93
C ALA A 165 23.17 -10.12 -6.09
N SER A 166 24.24 -10.86 -5.82
CA SER A 166 24.16 -12.08 -5.00
C SER A 166 23.79 -11.81 -3.54
N SER A 167 24.29 -10.72 -2.96
CA SER A 167 23.92 -10.31 -1.60
C SER A 167 22.46 -9.87 -1.52
N PHE A 168 21.98 -9.15 -2.55
CA PHE A 168 20.59 -8.75 -2.63
C PHE A 168 19.65 -9.93 -2.88
N ASP A 169 20.03 -10.89 -3.75
CA ASP A 169 19.32 -12.14 -3.98
C ASP A 169 19.07 -12.90 -2.67
N LYS A 170 20.13 -13.04 -1.85
CA LYS A 170 20.01 -13.66 -0.52
C LYS A 170 19.09 -12.87 0.42
N ALA A 171 19.20 -11.55 0.45
CA ALA A 171 18.34 -10.71 1.27
C ALA A 171 16.85 -10.82 0.88
N LEU A 172 16.56 -10.99 -0.42
CA LEU A 172 15.20 -11.23 -0.90
C LEU A 172 14.67 -12.59 -0.41
N GLU A 173 15.48 -13.65 -0.46
CA GLU A 173 15.08 -14.96 0.09
C GLU A 173 14.82 -14.90 1.59
N ASP A 174 15.68 -14.21 2.35
CA ASP A 174 15.54 -14.04 3.80
C ASP A 174 14.28 -13.23 4.17
N ALA A 175 13.84 -12.30 3.32
CA ALA A 175 12.67 -11.44 3.55
C ALA A 175 11.32 -12.06 3.09
N LYS A 176 11.37 -13.15 2.31
CA LYS A 176 10.21 -13.70 1.59
C LYS A 176 9.08 -14.17 2.51
N SER A 177 9.39 -14.92 3.57
CA SER A 177 8.39 -15.46 4.51
C SER A 177 7.61 -14.34 5.19
N GLY A 178 8.34 -13.33 5.64
CA GLY A 178 7.79 -12.15 6.28
C GLY A 178 6.85 -11.33 5.41
N LEU A 179 7.25 -11.08 4.17
CA LEU A 179 6.37 -10.40 3.23
C LEU A 179 5.12 -11.23 2.94
N ALA A 180 5.27 -12.55 2.77
CA ALA A 180 4.13 -13.44 2.53
C ALA A 180 3.14 -13.44 3.69
N GLU A 181 3.61 -13.39 4.94
CA GLU A 181 2.76 -13.26 6.13
C GLU A 181 1.99 -11.93 6.15
N ASN A 182 2.65 -10.81 5.84
CA ASN A 182 2.01 -9.50 5.77
C ASN A 182 0.95 -9.44 4.67
N VAL A 183 1.29 -9.91 3.48
CA VAL A 183 0.35 -9.96 2.35
C VAL A 183 -0.82 -10.88 2.71
N THR A 184 -0.58 -12.03 3.32
CA THR A 184 -1.65 -12.95 3.76
C THR A 184 -2.57 -12.28 4.78
N LEU A 185 -2.01 -11.58 5.77
CA LEU A 185 -2.78 -10.86 6.78
C LEU A 185 -3.64 -9.77 6.13
N LEU A 186 -3.05 -8.93 5.29
CA LEU A 186 -3.77 -7.85 4.61
C LEU A 186 -4.82 -8.39 3.63
N SER A 187 -4.53 -9.51 2.98
CA SER A 187 -5.41 -10.19 2.03
C SER A 187 -6.56 -10.94 2.69
N GLY A 188 -6.49 -11.26 3.99
CA GLY A 188 -7.51 -12.04 4.69
C GLY A 188 -8.91 -11.42 4.68
N TYR A 189 -9.02 -10.12 4.41
CA TYR A 189 -10.30 -9.41 4.27
C TYR A 189 -10.87 -9.49 2.85
N LEU A 190 -10.01 -9.67 1.84
CA LEU A 190 -10.41 -9.59 0.44
C LEU A 190 -11.52 -10.59 0.08
N PRO A 191 -11.55 -11.85 0.58
CA PRO A 191 -12.66 -12.75 0.30
C PRO A 191 -14.02 -12.18 0.74
N ALA A 192 -14.09 -11.58 1.93
CA ALA A 192 -15.32 -10.96 2.40
C ALA A 192 -15.66 -9.68 1.60
N ILE A 193 -14.67 -8.86 1.29
CA ILE A 193 -14.85 -7.67 0.45
C ILE A 193 -15.41 -8.06 -0.92
N LEU A 194 -14.84 -9.08 -1.58
CA LEU A 194 -15.33 -9.57 -2.88
C LEU A 194 -16.74 -10.16 -2.76
N TYR A 195 -17.01 -10.96 -1.73
CA TYR A 195 -18.35 -11.48 -1.50
C TYR A 195 -19.39 -10.36 -1.39
N LEU A 196 -19.11 -9.34 -0.57
CA LEU A 196 -19.96 -8.16 -0.36
C LEU A 196 -20.09 -7.29 -1.61
N TYR A 197 -19.00 -7.15 -2.38
CA TYR A 197 -19.01 -6.46 -3.67
C TYR A 197 -20.09 -7.04 -4.58
N HIS A 198 -20.27 -8.37 -4.60
CA HIS A 198 -21.28 -9.06 -5.41
C HIS A 198 -22.69 -9.04 -4.84
N GLN A 199 -22.89 -8.60 -3.60
CA GLN A 199 -24.23 -8.43 -3.04
C GLN A 199 -24.92 -7.18 -3.60
N ALA A 200 -26.26 -7.15 -3.50
CA ALA A 200 -27.04 -5.96 -3.72
C ALA A 200 -26.87 -4.95 -2.56
N GLY A 201 -27.26 -3.69 -2.78
CA GLY A 201 -27.18 -2.61 -1.80
C GLY A 201 -26.09 -1.58 -2.10
N SER A 202 -26.22 -0.43 -1.43
CA SER A 202 -25.30 0.71 -1.53
C SER A 202 -23.93 0.37 -0.94
N ALA A 203 -22.93 1.17 -1.29
CA ALA A 203 -21.58 1.10 -0.74
C ALA A 203 -21.59 1.33 0.76
N GLU A 204 -22.38 2.30 1.25
CA GLU A 204 -22.53 2.55 2.69
C GLU A 204 -23.03 1.33 3.44
N TYR A 205 -24.11 0.70 2.96
CA TYR A 205 -24.67 -0.51 3.56
C TYR A 205 -23.64 -1.65 3.59
N LYS A 206 -22.87 -1.82 2.52
CA LYS A 206 -21.82 -2.85 2.46
C LYS A 206 -20.65 -2.56 3.40
N LEU A 207 -20.30 -1.30 3.62
CA LEU A 207 -19.30 -0.90 4.62
C LEU A 207 -19.78 -1.15 6.04
N GLU A 208 -21.05 -0.85 6.33
CA GLU A 208 -21.70 -1.18 7.59
C GLU A 208 -21.68 -2.70 7.84
N TRP A 209 -22.03 -3.48 6.83
CA TRP A 209 -21.98 -4.94 6.91
C TRP A 209 -20.54 -5.45 7.15
N LEU A 210 -19.56 -4.95 6.40
CA LEU A 210 -18.16 -5.33 6.59
C LEU A 210 -17.67 -4.99 8.01
N SER A 211 -17.98 -3.80 8.52
CA SER A 211 -17.67 -3.39 9.89
C SER A 211 -18.33 -4.33 10.91
N GLY A 212 -19.61 -4.64 10.74
CA GLY A 212 -20.33 -5.57 11.60
C GLY A 212 -19.66 -6.94 11.68
N LEU A 213 -19.21 -7.47 10.53
CA LEU A 213 -18.46 -8.73 10.45
C LEU A 213 -17.11 -8.67 11.18
N VAL A 214 -16.35 -7.59 10.98
CA VAL A 214 -15.06 -7.38 11.64
C VAL A 214 -15.23 -7.36 13.16
N ARG A 215 -16.27 -6.69 13.67
CA ARG A 215 -16.57 -6.61 15.11
C ARG A 215 -17.06 -7.94 15.66
N SER A 216 -18.00 -8.61 14.97
CA SER A 216 -18.62 -9.84 15.48
C SER A 216 -17.67 -11.03 15.54
N VAL A 217 -16.68 -11.08 14.64
CA VAL A 217 -15.68 -12.17 14.58
C VAL A 217 -14.40 -11.79 15.34
N ASP A 218 -14.37 -10.61 15.95
CA ASP A 218 -13.19 -10.05 16.62
C ASP A 218 -11.95 -10.13 15.71
N LEU A 219 -12.04 -9.57 14.50
CA LEU A 219 -10.92 -9.58 13.57
C LEU A 219 -9.89 -8.51 13.92
N PRO A 220 -8.64 -8.65 13.45
CA PRO A 220 -7.75 -7.52 13.33
C PRO A 220 -8.45 -6.36 12.62
N PHE A 221 -8.00 -5.14 12.86
CA PHE A 221 -8.47 -4.01 12.07
C PHE A 221 -7.31 -3.38 11.30
N LEU A 222 -7.50 -3.30 9.98
CA LEU A 222 -6.54 -2.77 9.01
C LEU A 222 -7.29 -1.74 8.13
N GLN A 223 -6.80 -0.50 8.12
CA GLN A 223 -7.45 0.62 7.43
C GLN A 223 -7.44 0.45 5.90
N LEU A 224 -6.31 0.03 5.32
CA LEU A 224 -6.17 -0.10 3.86
C LEU A 224 -7.16 -1.10 3.23
N PRO A 225 -7.33 -2.34 3.74
CA PRO A 225 -8.39 -3.22 3.24
C PRO A 225 -9.80 -2.61 3.32
N PHE A 226 -10.08 -1.82 4.36
CA PHE A 226 -11.37 -1.16 4.53
C PHE A 226 -11.58 -0.03 3.50
N TYR A 227 -10.57 0.81 3.26
CA TYR A 227 -10.62 1.86 2.24
C TYR A 227 -10.66 1.27 0.82
N LEU A 228 -9.96 0.16 0.58
CA LEU A 228 -10.08 -0.57 -0.67
C LEU A 228 -11.52 -1.09 -0.86
N ALA A 229 -12.15 -1.64 0.17
CA ALA A 229 -13.54 -2.06 0.11
C ALA A 229 -14.46 -0.90 -0.28
N ALA A 230 -14.28 0.27 0.34
CA ALA A 230 -15.03 1.47 0.00
C ALA A 230 -14.86 1.87 -1.47
N LEU A 231 -13.62 1.83 -1.98
CA LEU A 231 -13.31 2.12 -3.39
C LEU A 231 -14.03 1.17 -4.34
N LEU A 232 -13.94 -0.14 -4.07
CA LEU A 232 -14.56 -1.16 -4.91
C LEU A 232 -16.09 -1.04 -4.88
N PHE A 233 -16.69 -0.79 -3.72
CA PHE A 233 -18.14 -0.63 -3.61
C PHE A 233 -18.61 0.64 -4.33
N LEU A 234 -17.92 1.78 -4.15
CA LEU A 234 -18.23 3.03 -4.84
C LEU A 234 -18.07 2.88 -6.36
N ALA A 235 -17.02 2.19 -6.83
CA ALA A 235 -16.83 1.94 -8.27
C ALA A 235 -17.94 1.08 -8.89
N LYS A 236 -18.60 0.23 -8.10
CA LYS A 236 -19.77 -0.54 -8.56
C LYS A 236 -21.06 0.27 -8.53
N GLU A 237 -21.25 1.10 -7.52
CA GLU A 237 -22.46 1.92 -7.33
C GLU A 237 -22.49 3.15 -8.23
N GLU A 238 -21.40 3.91 -8.28
CA GLU A 238 -21.26 5.15 -9.04
C GLU A 238 -20.12 5.06 -10.08
N PRO A 239 -20.25 4.19 -11.12
CA PRO A 239 -19.19 4.00 -12.10
C PRO A 239 -18.83 5.27 -12.88
N ALA A 240 -19.71 6.27 -12.95
CA ALA A 240 -19.47 7.55 -13.61
C ALA A 240 -18.33 8.37 -12.96
N LEU A 241 -17.98 8.10 -11.70
CA LEU A 241 -16.88 8.76 -11.00
C LEU A 241 -15.50 8.23 -11.40
N PHE A 242 -15.44 7.13 -12.14
CA PHE A 242 -14.22 6.38 -12.43
C PHE A 242 -13.90 6.32 -13.92
N ARG A 243 -12.60 6.23 -14.20
CA ARG A 243 -12.08 6.05 -15.56
C ARG A 243 -12.48 4.68 -16.09
N LYS A 244 -12.73 4.55 -17.40
CA LYS A 244 -13.17 3.30 -18.01
C LYS A 244 -12.14 2.18 -17.79
N LYS A 245 -10.85 2.48 -17.91
CA LYS A 245 -9.79 1.49 -17.67
C LYS A 245 -9.75 0.98 -16.22
N VAL A 246 -10.04 1.84 -15.26
CA VAL A 246 -10.14 1.47 -13.84
C VAL A 246 -11.33 0.54 -13.65
N LEU A 247 -12.51 0.87 -14.19
CA LEU A 247 -13.69 0.01 -14.10
C LEU A 247 -13.44 -1.37 -14.73
N VAL A 248 -12.72 -1.43 -15.86
CA VAL A 248 -12.32 -2.71 -16.47
C VAL A 248 -11.41 -3.50 -15.54
N LYS A 249 -10.41 -2.87 -14.91
CA LYS A 249 -9.51 -3.51 -13.94
C LYS A 249 -10.27 -3.98 -12.70
N VAL A 250 -11.12 -3.14 -12.10
CA VAL A 250 -11.98 -3.48 -10.96
C VAL A 250 -12.83 -4.70 -11.27
N ARG A 251 -13.52 -4.74 -12.43
CA ARG A 251 -14.33 -5.91 -12.83
C ARG A 251 -13.49 -7.17 -13.01
N LYS A 252 -12.27 -7.05 -13.53
CA LYS A 252 -11.34 -8.17 -13.67
C LYS A 252 -10.88 -8.70 -12.31
N ASP A 253 -10.50 -7.82 -11.40
CA ASP A 253 -9.92 -8.18 -10.10
C ASP A 253 -10.95 -8.67 -9.09
N THR A 254 -12.19 -8.17 -9.18
CA THR A 254 -13.32 -8.60 -8.33
C THR A 254 -14.05 -9.82 -8.89
N LYS A 255 -13.62 -10.36 -10.03
CA LYS A 255 -14.27 -11.52 -10.66
C LYS A 255 -14.19 -12.74 -9.73
N LEU A 256 -15.33 -13.39 -9.51
CA LEU A 256 -15.37 -14.66 -8.78
C LEU A 256 -14.86 -15.81 -9.64
N MET A 257 -14.10 -16.70 -9.02
CA MET A 257 -13.49 -17.86 -9.67
C MET A 257 -14.29 -19.14 -9.39
N PRO A 258 -14.27 -20.11 -10.31
CA PRO A 258 -15.10 -21.32 -10.21
C PRO A 258 -14.55 -22.38 -9.26
N SER A 259 -13.36 -22.21 -8.69
CA SER A 259 -12.78 -23.17 -7.75
C SER A 259 -12.03 -22.46 -6.64
N LEU A 260 -11.91 -23.14 -5.49
CA LEU A 260 -11.24 -22.60 -4.31
C LEU A 260 -9.79 -22.21 -4.61
N ASP A 261 -9.03 -23.06 -5.29
CA ASP A 261 -7.62 -22.79 -5.62
C ASP A 261 -7.47 -21.57 -6.55
N ARG A 262 -8.35 -21.45 -7.54
CA ARG A 262 -8.35 -20.30 -8.45
C ARG A 262 -8.76 -19.02 -7.71
N GLN A 263 -9.74 -19.11 -6.81
CA GLN A 263 -10.18 -17.98 -5.99
C GLN A 263 -9.05 -17.52 -5.05
N LYS A 264 -8.41 -18.46 -4.34
CA LYS A 264 -7.25 -18.19 -3.48
C LYS A 264 -6.13 -17.48 -4.24
N LYS A 265 -5.77 -18.00 -5.42
CA LYS A 265 -4.76 -17.36 -6.29
C LYS A 265 -5.17 -15.97 -6.74
N SER A 266 -6.43 -15.77 -7.13
CA SER A 266 -6.94 -14.46 -7.54
C SER A 266 -6.91 -13.44 -6.40
N ILE A 267 -7.30 -13.86 -5.19
CA ILE A 267 -7.28 -13.03 -3.99
C ILE A 267 -5.84 -12.63 -3.63
N LEU A 268 -4.91 -13.58 -3.66
CA LEU A 268 -3.51 -13.31 -3.33
C LEU A 268 -2.90 -12.32 -4.33
N ASN A 269 -3.16 -12.48 -5.63
CA ASN A 269 -2.69 -11.55 -6.66
C ASN A 269 -3.24 -10.14 -6.43
N LEU A 270 -4.54 -10.01 -6.16
CA LEU A 270 -5.14 -8.71 -5.82
C LEU A 270 -4.49 -8.11 -4.57
N GLY A 271 -4.25 -8.93 -3.55
CA GLY A 271 -3.58 -8.52 -2.32
C GLY A 271 -2.18 -7.96 -2.55
N HIS A 272 -1.39 -8.58 -3.41
CA HIS A 272 -0.08 -8.05 -3.81
C HIS A 272 -0.19 -6.67 -4.46
N ASP A 273 -1.06 -6.52 -5.46
CA ASP A 273 -1.22 -5.26 -6.21
C ASP A 273 -1.62 -4.09 -5.29
N VAL A 274 -2.61 -4.29 -4.41
CA VAL A 274 -3.25 -3.17 -3.68
C VAL A 274 -2.71 -2.94 -2.27
N MET A 275 -1.91 -3.88 -1.73
CA MET A 275 -1.31 -3.75 -0.39
C MET A 275 0.13 -3.21 -0.43
N LEU A 276 0.63 -2.90 -1.63
CA LEU A 276 1.90 -2.19 -1.83
C LEU A 276 2.05 -0.92 -0.97
N PRO A 277 1.01 -0.10 -0.70
CA PRO A 277 1.10 1.04 0.21
C PRO A 277 1.60 0.66 1.60
N ALA A 278 1.02 -0.37 2.21
CA ALA A 278 1.48 -0.88 3.51
C ALA A 278 2.92 -1.37 3.43
N ALA A 279 3.25 -2.09 2.35
CA ALA A 279 4.57 -2.67 2.15
C ALA A 279 5.66 -1.63 1.87
N ALA A 280 5.29 -0.44 1.38
CA ALA A 280 6.25 0.62 1.10
C ALA A 280 6.67 1.40 2.36
N LEU A 281 5.88 1.39 3.44
CA LEU A 281 6.18 2.14 4.67
C LEU A 281 7.26 1.50 5.56
N PHE A 282 7.72 0.30 5.22
CA PHE A 282 8.66 -0.42 6.08
C PHE A 282 10.04 0.25 6.12
N PRO A 283 10.66 0.34 7.30
CA PRO A 283 11.90 1.07 7.45
C PRO A 283 13.05 0.28 6.83
N ALA A 284 14.01 1.01 6.27
CA ALA A 284 15.35 0.48 6.11
C ALA A 284 15.81 0.05 7.51
N ASN A 285 16.29 -1.18 7.67
CA ASN A 285 16.76 -1.78 8.93
C ASN A 285 18.03 -1.09 9.48
N THR A 286 18.03 0.24 9.52
CA THR A 286 19.09 1.15 9.90
C THR A 286 18.55 2.02 11.02
N GLN A 287 19.09 1.83 12.22
CA GLN A 287 18.78 2.66 13.38
C GLN A 287 18.96 4.15 13.03
N GLY A 288 18.02 4.99 13.45
CA GLY A 288 18.07 6.44 13.20
C GLY A 288 17.83 6.87 11.75
N THR A 289 17.23 6.01 10.91
CA THR A 289 16.81 6.37 9.54
C THR A 289 15.29 6.34 9.41
N MET A 290 14.69 7.43 8.94
CA MET A 290 13.31 7.46 8.48
C MET A 290 13.25 7.22 6.97
N VAL A 291 12.38 6.30 6.54
CA VAL A 291 12.09 6.11 5.12
C VAL A 291 10.91 6.98 4.72
N PHE A 292 11.12 7.83 3.72
CA PHE A 292 10.07 8.57 3.04
C PHE A 292 9.69 7.82 1.76
N PRO A 293 8.53 7.14 1.71
CA PRO A 293 8.23 6.24 0.62
C PRO A 293 7.45 6.91 -0.50
N TYR A 294 7.84 6.57 -1.72
CA TYR A 294 7.18 6.92 -2.97
C TYR A 294 6.82 5.62 -3.67
N ILE A 295 5.65 5.56 -4.29
CA ILE A 295 5.24 4.38 -5.08
C ILE A 295 5.15 4.78 -6.53
N ALA A 296 5.84 4.03 -7.40
CA ALA A 296 5.70 4.08 -8.84
C ALA A 296 4.87 2.91 -9.34
N THR A 297 3.73 3.17 -9.98
CA THR A 297 2.84 2.13 -10.51
C THR A 297 2.22 2.49 -11.87
N ARG A 298 1.89 1.44 -12.61
CA ARG A 298 1.06 1.50 -13.82
C ARG A 298 -0.27 0.77 -13.67
N ASP A 299 -0.51 0.15 -12.53
CA ASP A 299 -1.74 -0.57 -12.27
C ASP A 299 -2.89 0.42 -12.02
N TYR A 300 -3.96 0.32 -12.81
CA TYR A 300 -5.07 1.27 -12.75
C TYR A 300 -5.80 1.26 -11.42
N LEU A 301 -5.97 0.10 -10.80
CA LEU A 301 -6.63 0.01 -9.50
C LEU A 301 -5.75 0.59 -8.42
N LEU A 302 -4.45 0.27 -8.43
CA LEU A 302 -3.52 0.85 -7.47
C LEU A 302 -3.38 2.36 -7.64
N GLN A 303 -3.35 2.88 -8.88
CA GLN A 303 -3.35 4.32 -9.15
C GLN A 303 -4.53 5.03 -8.50
N ASP A 304 -5.75 4.53 -8.74
CA ASP A 304 -6.95 5.13 -8.16
C ASP A 304 -6.95 4.95 -6.64
N PHE A 305 -6.58 3.78 -6.12
CA PHE A 305 -6.51 3.56 -4.68
C PHE A 305 -5.53 4.49 -3.97
N LEU A 306 -4.33 4.66 -4.53
CA LEU A 306 -3.33 5.59 -4.02
C LEU A 306 -3.83 7.03 -4.03
N ALA A 307 -4.60 7.45 -5.04
CA ALA A 307 -5.19 8.78 -5.09
C ALA A 307 -6.22 9.03 -3.96
N GLU A 308 -6.85 7.97 -3.44
CA GLU A 308 -7.87 8.06 -2.38
C GLU A 308 -7.30 8.02 -0.96
N VAL A 309 -6.07 7.55 -0.78
CA VAL A 309 -5.47 7.36 0.54
C VAL A 309 -4.19 8.16 0.71
N ARG A 310 -3.86 8.45 1.96
CA ARG A 310 -2.58 9.02 2.35
C ARG A 310 -2.16 8.50 3.72
N CYS A 311 -0.87 8.54 4.00
CA CYS A 311 -0.32 8.24 5.30
C CYS A 311 -0.07 9.58 6.03
N GLY A 312 -0.79 9.80 7.14
CA GLY A 312 -0.61 10.99 7.97
C GLY A 312 0.65 10.90 8.84
N ALA A 313 0.94 9.71 9.35
CA ALA A 313 2.14 9.45 10.15
C ALA A 313 2.65 8.02 9.97
N VAL A 314 3.97 7.84 10.02
CA VAL A 314 4.59 6.51 10.16
C VAL A 314 4.87 6.28 11.64
N VAL A 315 4.36 5.17 12.18
CA VAL A 315 4.68 4.74 13.54
C VAL A 315 5.69 3.62 13.48
N MET A 316 6.87 3.91 14.04
CA MET A 316 7.97 2.98 14.22
C MET A 316 7.73 2.13 15.47
N GLN A 317 8.12 0.86 15.40
CA GLN A 317 7.94 -0.10 16.48
C GLN A 317 9.27 -0.52 17.07
N GLN A 318 9.24 -1.00 18.31
CA GLN A 318 10.43 -1.43 19.05
C GLN A 318 11.19 -2.60 18.40
N ASN A 319 10.49 -3.44 17.63
CA ASN A 319 11.09 -4.54 16.86
C ASN A 319 11.67 -4.09 15.50
N GLY A 320 11.68 -2.79 15.20
CA GLY A 320 12.11 -2.26 13.92
C GLY A 320 11.05 -2.32 12.81
N GLY A 321 9.81 -2.72 13.11
CA GLY A 321 8.69 -2.61 12.18
C GLY A 321 8.21 -1.15 12.02
N ALA A 322 7.42 -0.90 10.98
CA ALA A 322 6.69 0.36 10.84
C ALA A 322 5.30 0.11 10.27
N ASN A 323 4.37 1.01 10.58
CA ASN A 323 3.05 1.04 9.97
C ASN A 323 2.57 2.48 9.78
N GLY A 324 1.62 2.67 8.88
CA GLY A 324 1.02 3.98 8.60
C GLY A 324 -0.26 4.20 9.38
N ALA A 325 -0.44 5.43 9.86
CA ALA A 325 -1.76 5.96 10.16
C ALA A 325 -2.40 6.40 8.84
N TRP A 326 -3.25 5.54 8.28
CA TRP A 326 -3.85 5.74 6.97
C TRP A 326 -5.15 6.51 7.06
N GLU A 327 -5.32 7.48 6.20
CA GLU A 327 -6.52 8.31 6.14
C GLU A 327 -6.96 8.52 4.70
N LEU A 328 -8.20 8.98 4.54
CA LEU A 328 -8.73 9.36 3.23
C LEU A 328 -8.06 10.66 2.78
N ASN A 329 -7.73 10.73 1.50
CA ASN A 329 -7.34 11.99 0.87
C ASN A 329 -8.54 12.95 0.89
N PRO A 330 -8.46 14.15 1.51
CA PRO A 330 -9.58 15.10 1.57
C PRO A 330 -10.08 15.55 0.20
N GLY A 331 -9.21 15.57 -0.81
CA GLY A 331 -9.59 15.86 -2.20
C GLY A 331 -10.02 14.62 -3.01
N GLY A 332 -10.10 13.44 -2.36
CA GLY A 332 -10.46 12.17 -2.99
C GLY A 332 -11.97 11.93 -3.01
N ARG A 333 -12.42 11.08 -3.94
CA ARG A 333 -13.83 10.70 -4.09
C ARG A 333 -14.33 9.95 -2.87
N LEU A 334 -13.50 9.13 -2.23
CA LEU A 334 -13.89 8.40 -1.03
C LEU A 334 -14.23 9.34 0.11
N HIS A 335 -13.44 10.41 0.29
CA HIS A 335 -13.71 11.40 1.31
C HIS A 335 -15.03 12.14 1.02
N GLU A 336 -15.22 12.58 -0.22
CA GLU A 336 -16.41 13.32 -0.65
C GLU A 336 -17.70 12.47 -0.56
N LYS A 337 -17.67 11.24 -1.08
CA LYS A 337 -18.88 10.40 -1.24
C LYS A 337 -19.15 9.50 -0.05
N LEU A 338 -18.11 8.99 0.59
CA LEU A 338 -18.24 7.96 1.64
C LEU A 338 -17.58 8.36 2.96
N GLY A 339 -17.04 9.57 3.10
CA GLY A 339 -16.26 9.98 4.28
C GLY A 339 -17.03 9.81 5.60
N ALA A 340 -18.30 10.23 5.62
CA ALA A 340 -19.16 10.08 6.81
C ALA A 340 -19.47 8.62 7.15
N ALA A 341 -19.77 7.80 6.13
CA ALA A 341 -20.01 6.37 6.31
C ALA A 341 -18.75 5.65 6.77
N ILE A 342 -17.59 5.95 6.17
CA ILE A 342 -16.30 5.39 6.57
C ILE A 342 -15.98 5.77 8.01
N ALA A 343 -16.10 7.04 8.40
CA ALA A 343 -15.84 7.47 9.77
C ALA A 343 -16.73 6.76 10.81
N ARG A 344 -18.02 6.57 10.49
CA ARG A 344 -18.98 5.85 11.35
C ARG A 344 -18.68 4.35 11.43
N CYS A 345 -18.33 3.74 10.29
CA CYS A 345 -18.18 2.31 10.17
C CYS A 345 -16.79 1.82 10.57
N LEU A 346 -15.76 2.69 10.51
CA LEU A 346 -14.40 2.33 10.90
C LEU A 346 -14.43 1.73 12.30
N PRO A 347 -14.06 0.45 12.48
CA PRO A 347 -13.91 -0.15 13.78
C PRO A 347 -12.84 0.59 14.58
N HIS A 348 -13.20 1.03 15.78
CA HIS A 348 -12.28 1.64 16.73
C HIS A 348 -12.03 0.66 17.86
N ARG A 349 -10.76 0.49 18.25
CA ARG A 349 -10.38 -0.20 19.49
C ARG A 349 -9.68 0.80 20.39
N GLU A 350 -9.90 0.68 21.69
CA GLU A 350 -9.26 1.53 22.71
C GLU A 350 -7.83 1.10 23.06
N HIS A 351 -7.41 -0.08 22.63
CA HIS A 351 -6.07 -0.60 22.87
C HIS A 351 -5.75 -1.73 21.87
N PRO A 352 -4.48 -1.93 21.49
CA PRO A 352 -4.08 -2.99 20.57
C PRO A 352 -4.18 -4.40 21.18
N GLY A 353 -4.42 -4.51 22.51
CA GLY A 353 -4.46 -5.78 23.24
C GLY A 353 -3.08 -6.41 23.45
N SER A 354 -3.07 -7.47 24.26
CA SER A 354 -1.94 -8.37 24.50
C SER A 354 -1.55 -9.17 23.25
N GLU A 355 -0.33 -9.72 23.23
CA GLU A 355 0.12 -10.60 22.13
C GLU A 355 -0.77 -11.85 21.95
N THR A 356 -1.33 -12.37 23.05
CA THR A 356 -2.28 -13.48 23.01
C THR A 356 -3.55 -13.09 22.26
N GLU A 357 -4.12 -11.93 22.57
CA GLU A 357 -5.33 -11.44 21.89
C GLU A 357 -5.08 -11.18 20.42
N LYS A 358 -3.96 -10.52 20.06
CA LYS A 358 -3.57 -10.34 18.65
C LYS A 358 -3.43 -11.66 17.92
N SER A 359 -2.89 -12.69 18.59
CA SER A 359 -2.75 -14.04 18.03
C SER A 359 -4.10 -14.70 17.77
N ILE A 360 -5.04 -14.59 18.71
CA ILE A 360 -6.42 -15.09 18.55
C ILE A 360 -7.08 -14.43 17.35
N ARG A 361 -7.01 -13.10 17.26
CA ARG A 361 -7.64 -12.34 16.18
C ARG A 361 -7.05 -12.68 14.81
N ARG A 362 -5.72 -12.89 14.71
CA ARG A 362 -5.09 -13.45 13.51
C ARG A 362 -5.67 -14.82 13.13
N GLY A 363 -5.87 -15.69 14.11
CA GLY A 363 -6.51 -16.99 13.92
C GLY A 363 -7.93 -16.83 13.36
N ASN A 364 -8.71 -15.92 13.96
CA ASN A 364 -10.06 -15.59 13.51
C ASN A 364 -10.07 -15.06 12.07
N LEU A 365 -9.11 -14.22 11.68
CA LEU A 365 -9.00 -13.73 10.31
C LEU A 365 -8.77 -14.85 9.31
N ARG A 366 -7.94 -15.84 9.63
CA ARG A 366 -7.70 -16.98 8.74
C ARG A 366 -8.98 -17.79 8.53
N ALA A 367 -9.66 -18.14 9.62
CA ALA A 367 -10.93 -18.87 9.56
C ALA A 367 -12.02 -18.07 8.82
N PHE A 368 -12.08 -16.76 9.07
CA PHE A 368 -12.97 -15.83 8.38
C PHE A 368 -12.70 -15.79 6.88
N SER A 369 -11.43 -15.62 6.49
CA SER A 369 -10.98 -15.62 5.10
C SER A 369 -11.37 -16.91 4.38
N ASP A 370 -11.09 -18.08 4.97
CA ASP A 370 -11.44 -19.38 4.39
C ASP A 370 -12.96 -19.54 4.20
N SER A 371 -13.76 -19.16 5.19
CA SER A 371 -15.23 -19.20 5.08
C SER A 371 -15.74 -18.33 3.92
N TYR A 372 -15.20 -17.13 3.74
CA TYR A 372 -15.64 -16.23 2.67
C TYR A 372 -15.09 -16.62 1.28
N LEU A 373 -13.97 -17.33 1.21
CA LEU A 373 -13.51 -17.95 -0.03
C LEU A 373 -14.52 -18.99 -0.53
N GLU A 374 -15.01 -19.85 0.35
CA GLU A 374 -16.06 -20.83 0.01
C GLU A 374 -17.36 -20.16 -0.43
N LYS A 375 -17.79 -19.11 0.29
CA LYS A 375 -18.97 -18.31 -0.09
C LYS A 375 -18.83 -17.67 -1.47
N CYS A 376 -17.64 -17.18 -1.82
CA CYS A 376 -17.35 -16.63 -3.15
C CYS A 376 -17.51 -17.68 -4.25
N VAL A 377 -16.97 -18.88 -4.04
CA VAL A 377 -17.09 -19.99 -5.01
C VAL A 377 -18.55 -20.43 -5.14
N ALA A 378 -19.26 -20.60 -4.03
CA ALA A 378 -20.68 -20.94 -4.05
C ALA A 378 -21.51 -19.89 -4.82
N LEU A 379 -21.27 -18.60 -4.56
CA LEU A 379 -21.93 -17.49 -5.26
C LEU A 379 -21.65 -17.50 -6.78
N LYS A 380 -20.43 -17.87 -7.20
CA LYS A 380 -20.10 -17.99 -8.62
C LYS A 380 -20.93 -19.08 -9.33
N HIS A 381 -21.28 -20.15 -8.62
CA HIS A 381 -22.05 -21.27 -9.16
C HIS A 381 -23.56 -21.00 -9.18
N THR A 382 -24.06 -20.10 -8.33
CA THR A 382 -25.48 -19.71 -8.30
C THR A 382 -25.79 -18.50 -9.18
N ALA A 383 -24.79 -17.69 -9.52
CA ALA A 383 -24.96 -16.56 -10.44
C ALA A 383 -25.29 -17.04 -11.87
N PRO A 384 -26.33 -16.48 -12.53
CA PRO A 384 -26.61 -16.77 -13.93
C PRO A 384 -25.40 -16.44 -14.83
N PRO A 385 -25.23 -17.16 -15.96
CA PRO A 385 -24.05 -17.05 -16.84
C PRO A 385 -23.78 -15.65 -17.38
#